data_AF-U9T1C3-F1
#
_entry.id   AF-U9T1C3-F1
#
_cell.length_a   1.000
_cell.length_b   1.000
_cell.length_c   1.000
_cell.angle_alpha   90.00
_cell.angle_beta   90.00
_cell.angle_gamma   90.00
#
_symmetry.space_group_name_H-M   'P 1'
#
loop_
_entity.id
_entity.type
_entity.pdbx_description
1 polymer ?
#
loop_
_entity_poly.entity_id
_entity_poly.type
_entity_poly.pdbx_seq_one_letter_code
_entity_poly.pdbx_strand_id
1 'polypeptide(L)'
;MLVKIFQERSLLLEIFLQWWLRDSTNQIISYIPYAKCDDKLKNLILGVIYMQAELIISDSYANAYYASTKSRLPHPKNPWSNTSFKCYMGKKWELDSLVSFLKLSHNYWSNTKDDRFLTNKIWLEAVNSILDIMEKQQLGTMQEFKNEAYKFS
;
A
#
# COMPACT_ATOMS: atom_id res chain seq x y z
N MET A 1 2.07 3.09 -25.82
CA MET A 1 1.46 4.39 -25.45
C MET A 1 1.60 4.68 -23.95
N LEU A 2 1.36 3.72 -23.05
CA LEU A 2 1.54 3.92 -21.60
C LEU A 2 2.99 4.20 -21.15
N VAL A 3 4.02 3.66 -21.83
CA VAL A 3 5.44 3.97 -21.52
C VAL A 3 5.82 5.43 -21.83
N LYS A 4 5.07 6.12 -22.71
CA LYS A 4 5.29 7.55 -23.01
C LYS A 4 4.59 8.50 -22.03
N ILE A 5 3.61 8.03 -21.25
CA ILE A 5 2.91 8.85 -20.26
C ILE A 5 3.80 9.17 -19.04
N PHE A 6 4.90 8.41 -18.85
CA PHE A 6 5.80 8.55 -17.69
C PHE A 6 7.09 9.36 -17.96
N GLN A 7 7.18 10.10 -19.07
CA GLN A 7 8.42 10.79 -19.48
C GLN A 7 8.56 12.27 -19.05
N GLU A 8 7.52 12.91 -18.50
CA GLU A 8 7.61 14.32 -18.05
C GLU A 8 8.12 14.43 -16.61
N ARG A 9 9.43 14.68 -16.49
CA ARG A 9 10.25 14.46 -15.29
C ARG A 9 10.07 15.44 -14.11
N SER A 10 9.29 16.52 -14.20
CA SER A 10 9.26 17.52 -13.13
C SER A 10 8.15 17.29 -12.09
N LEU A 11 6.92 16.98 -12.52
CA LEU A 11 5.79 16.71 -11.60
C LEU A 11 5.78 15.26 -11.07
N LEU A 12 6.40 14.34 -11.80
CA LEU A 12 6.49 12.93 -11.41
C LEU A 12 7.44 12.71 -10.22
N LEU A 13 8.45 13.56 -10.01
CA LEU A 13 9.39 13.42 -8.89
C LEU A 13 8.73 13.65 -7.53
N GLU A 14 7.68 14.47 -7.41
CA GLU A 14 6.97 14.65 -6.12
C GLU A 14 5.93 13.54 -5.86
N ILE A 15 5.33 13.00 -6.93
CA ILE A 15 4.36 11.90 -6.88
C ILE A 15 5.05 10.55 -6.66
N PHE A 16 6.25 10.33 -7.23
CA PHE A 16 6.97 9.05 -7.08
C PHE A 16 7.72 8.87 -5.76
N LEU A 17 7.86 9.93 -4.97
CA LEU A 17 8.42 9.79 -3.61
C LEU A 17 7.38 9.29 -2.62
N GLN A 18 6.09 9.31 -2.97
CA GLN A 18 5.00 9.20 -2.02
C GLN A 18 3.92 8.26 -2.53
N TRP A 19 3.76 7.13 -1.85
CA TRP A 19 2.85 6.07 -2.23
C TRP A 19 1.73 5.94 -1.22
N TRP A 20 0.54 6.45 -1.56
CA TRP A 20 -0.68 6.21 -0.79
C TRP A 20 -1.37 4.95 -1.31
N LEU A 21 -1.69 4.01 -0.42
CA LEU A 21 -2.32 2.74 -0.83
C LEU A 21 -3.68 2.98 -1.50
N ARG A 22 -4.52 3.84 -0.92
CA ARG A 22 -5.82 4.23 -1.47
C ARG A 22 -5.68 4.88 -2.85
N ASP A 23 -4.87 5.94 -2.94
CA ASP A 23 -4.73 6.74 -4.15
C ASP A 23 -4.15 5.93 -5.30
N SER A 24 -3.10 5.15 -5.04
CA SER A 24 -2.50 4.27 -6.06
C SER A 24 -3.47 3.21 -6.58
N THR A 25 -4.30 2.62 -5.71
CA THR A 25 -5.39 1.72 -6.16
C THR A 25 -6.38 2.45 -7.05
N ASN A 26 -6.84 3.64 -6.65
CA ASN A 26 -7.81 4.42 -7.41
C ASN A 26 -7.26 4.95 -8.74
N GLN A 27 -5.95 5.19 -8.84
CA GLN A 27 -5.30 5.58 -10.10
C GLN A 27 -5.29 4.45 -11.14
N ILE A 28 -5.23 3.19 -10.71
CA ILE A 28 -5.13 2.05 -11.64
C ILE A 28 -6.44 1.31 -11.88
N ILE A 29 -7.45 1.51 -11.03
CA ILE A 29 -8.69 0.73 -11.05
C ILE A 29 -9.42 0.76 -12.41
N SER A 30 -9.40 1.91 -13.10
CA SER A 30 -10.03 2.10 -14.41
C SER A 30 -9.36 1.29 -15.53
N TYR A 31 -8.11 0.85 -15.34
CA TYR A 31 -7.41 0.02 -16.32
C TYR A 31 -7.65 -1.48 -16.13
N ILE A 32 -8.11 -1.92 -14.95
CA ILE A 32 -8.27 -3.35 -14.62
C ILE A 32 -9.16 -4.11 -15.63
N PRO A 33 -10.30 -3.58 -16.11
CA PRO A 33 -11.14 -4.30 -17.08
C PRO A 33 -10.42 -4.67 -18.38
N TYR A 34 -9.41 -3.90 -18.78
CA TYR A 34 -8.64 -4.12 -20.00
C TYR A 34 -7.51 -5.13 -19.82
N ALA A 35 -7.14 -5.46 -18.58
CA ALA A 35 -6.01 -6.35 -18.27
C ALA A 35 -6.26 -7.81 -18.70
N LYS A 36 -7.52 -8.20 -18.95
CA LYS A 36 -7.85 -9.54 -19.48
C LYS A 36 -7.22 -9.80 -20.84
N CYS A 37 -7.11 -8.76 -21.67
CA CYS A 37 -6.63 -8.85 -23.06
C CYS A 37 -5.22 -8.31 -23.27
N ASP A 38 -4.55 -7.83 -22.21
CA ASP A 38 -3.21 -7.26 -22.28
C ASP A 38 -2.34 -7.80 -21.14
N ASP A 39 -1.45 -8.74 -21.47
CA ASP A 39 -0.54 -9.36 -20.50
C ASP A 39 0.48 -8.38 -19.90
N LYS A 40 0.83 -7.31 -20.61
CA LYS A 40 1.72 -6.27 -20.05
C LYS A 40 0.98 -5.50 -18.97
N LEU A 41 -0.28 -5.15 -19.21
CA LEU A 41 -1.12 -4.48 -18.23
C LEU A 41 -1.42 -5.37 -17.03
N LYS A 42 -1.69 -6.66 -17.27
CA LYS A 42 -1.85 -7.69 -16.23
C LYS A 42 -0.62 -7.76 -15.32
N ASN A 43 0.56 -7.88 -15.90
CA ASN A 43 1.82 -7.93 -15.13
C ASN A 43 2.12 -6.60 -14.41
N LEU A 44 1.75 -5.45 -14.99
CA LEU A 44 1.89 -4.15 -14.35
C LEU A 44 1.04 -4.09 -13.07
N ILE A 45 -0.24 -4.44 -13.15
CA ILE A 45 -1.16 -4.41 -12.00
C ILE A 45 -0.72 -5.42 -10.94
N LEU A 46 -0.27 -6.62 -11.35
CA LEU A 46 0.28 -7.62 -10.44
C LEU A 46 1.54 -7.10 -9.71
N GLY A 47 2.41 -6.36 -10.41
CA GLY A 47 3.55 -5.69 -9.81
C GLY A 47 3.14 -4.65 -8.77
N VAL A 48 2.08 -3.88 -9.03
CA VAL A 48 1.53 -2.93 -8.03
C VAL A 48 1.00 -3.66 -6.81
N ILE A 49 0.30 -4.79 -6.97
CA ILE A 49 -0.18 -5.63 -5.86
C ILE A 49 0.99 -6.08 -4.98
N TYR A 50 2.06 -6.63 -5.57
CA TYR A 50 3.21 -7.10 -4.78
C TYR A 50 3.95 -5.97 -4.09
N MET A 51 4.08 -4.82 -4.74
CA MET A 51 4.73 -3.68 -4.12
C MET A 51 3.86 -3.10 -2.99
N GLN A 52 2.54 -2.98 -3.14
CA GLN A 52 1.65 -2.62 -2.02
C GLN A 52 1.77 -3.63 -0.86
N ALA A 53 1.90 -4.92 -1.15
CA ALA A 53 2.11 -5.95 -0.13
C ALA A 53 3.43 -5.73 0.65
N GLU A 54 4.54 -5.45 -0.03
CA GLU A 54 5.81 -5.11 0.64
C GLU A 54 5.68 -3.87 1.54
N LEU A 55 4.93 -2.86 1.10
CA LEU A 55 4.68 -1.64 1.89
C LEU A 55 3.88 -1.96 3.16
N ILE A 56 2.80 -2.74 3.04
CA ILE A 56 1.97 -3.16 4.17
C ILE A 56 2.78 -3.96 5.21
N ILE A 57 3.63 -4.88 4.76
CA ILE A 57 4.52 -5.64 5.65
C ILE A 57 5.48 -4.70 6.39
N SER A 58 5.95 -3.64 5.72
CA SER A 58 6.90 -2.70 6.33
C SER A 58 6.30 -1.90 7.50
N ASP A 59 5.05 -1.46 7.39
CA ASP A 59 4.30 -0.80 8.48
C ASP A 59 2.80 -0.78 8.12
N SER A 60 2.00 -1.69 8.69
CA SER A 60 0.56 -1.77 8.43
C SER A 60 -0.25 -0.63 9.05
N TYR A 61 0.38 0.27 9.82
CA TYR A 61 -0.24 1.49 10.32
C TYR A 61 -0.04 2.72 9.43
N ALA A 62 0.85 2.65 8.44
CA ALA A 62 1.11 3.77 7.55
C ALA A 62 0.08 3.81 6.42
N ASN A 63 -0.40 5.00 6.10
CA ASN A 63 -1.17 5.25 4.88
C ASN A 63 -0.29 5.55 3.66
N ALA A 64 0.98 5.91 3.92
CA ALA A 64 1.83 6.66 3.01
C ALA A 64 3.29 6.22 3.08
N TYR A 65 3.84 5.76 1.97
CA TYR A 65 5.19 5.17 1.93
C TYR A 65 6.14 5.91 1.01
N TYR A 66 7.43 5.82 1.29
CA TYR A 66 8.44 6.13 0.30
C TYR A 66 8.54 5.02 -0.74
N ALA A 67 9.01 5.36 -1.94
CA ALA A 67 9.41 4.35 -2.90
C ALA A 67 10.40 3.38 -2.24
N SER A 68 10.20 2.07 -2.45
CA SER A 68 11.10 1.05 -1.88
C SER A 68 12.56 1.33 -2.23
N THR A 69 13.50 0.96 -1.36
CA THR A 69 14.94 1.07 -1.62
C THR A 69 15.35 0.32 -2.90
N LYS A 70 14.58 -0.69 -3.31
CA LYS A 70 14.74 -1.42 -4.58
C LYS A 70 14.46 -0.57 -5.83
N SER A 71 13.70 0.51 -5.71
CA SER A 71 13.29 1.38 -6.84
C SER A 71 14.44 2.22 -7.41
N ARG A 72 15.58 2.33 -6.70
CA ARG A 72 16.69 3.23 -7.03
C ARG A 72 16.28 4.72 -7.13
N LEU A 73 15.09 5.08 -6.65
CA LEU A 73 14.65 6.47 -6.57
C LEU A 73 15.31 7.16 -5.37
N PRO A 74 15.62 8.46 -5.48
CA PRO A 74 16.19 9.21 -4.36
C PRO A 74 15.20 9.19 -3.18
N HIS A 75 15.67 8.86 -1.99
CA HIS A 75 14.85 8.93 -0.78
C HIS A 75 15.05 10.30 -0.12
N PRO A 76 14.02 11.11 0.08
CA PRO A 76 14.17 12.38 0.78
C PRO A 76 14.52 12.11 2.25
N LYS A 77 15.41 12.94 2.80
CA LYS A 77 15.73 12.88 4.23
C LYS A 77 14.48 13.32 5.00
N ASN A 78 13.95 12.47 5.87
CA ASN A 78 12.85 12.85 6.76
C ASN A 78 13.39 13.81 7.84
N PRO A 79 12.98 15.09 7.88
CA PRO A 79 13.48 16.06 8.87
C PRO A 79 12.94 15.81 10.28
N TRP A 80 11.94 14.92 10.43
CA TRP A 80 11.27 14.61 11.70
C TRP A 80 11.65 13.26 12.29
N SER A 81 12.61 12.55 11.70
CA SER A 81 13.03 11.22 12.14
C SER A 81 14.47 11.23 12.68
N ASN A 82 14.62 11.15 14.00
CA ASN A 82 15.92 10.89 14.66
C ASN A 82 16.40 9.43 14.52
N THR A 83 15.61 8.58 13.85
CA THR A 83 15.96 7.19 13.57
C THR A 83 16.28 7.00 12.09
N SER A 84 17.42 6.39 11.81
CA SER A 84 17.82 5.95 10.48
C SER A 84 16.79 4.97 9.91
N PHE A 85 16.13 5.38 8.83
CA PHE A 85 15.16 4.63 8.01
C PHE A 85 13.79 4.33 8.65
N LYS A 86 12.83 5.23 8.39
CA LYS A 86 11.40 4.92 8.43
C LYS A 86 10.86 5.07 7.01
N CYS A 87 10.47 3.96 6.37
CA CYS A 87 9.99 3.90 4.99
C CYS A 87 8.62 4.56 4.74
N TYR A 88 8.16 5.43 5.64
CA TYR A 88 6.84 6.07 5.58
C TYR A 88 6.93 7.60 5.70
N MET A 89 6.05 8.29 4.98
CA MET A 89 5.88 9.76 5.00
C MET A 89 4.83 10.20 6.01
N GLY A 90 3.78 9.39 6.17
CA GLY A 90 2.66 9.62 7.08
C GLY A 90 2.30 8.34 7.80
N LYS A 91 2.02 8.45 9.10
CA LYS A 91 1.56 7.33 9.94
C LYS A 91 0.15 7.61 10.47
N LYS A 92 -0.73 8.03 9.58
CA LYS A 92 -2.16 8.09 9.89
C LYS A 92 -2.71 6.71 9.61
N TRP A 93 -3.13 6.00 10.66
CA TRP A 93 -3.80 4.73 10.48
C TRP A 93 -5.17 4.98 9.85
N GLU A 94 -5.36 4.40 8.67
CA GLU A 94 -6.56 4.57 7.84
C GLU A 94 -7.00 3.19 7.38
N LEU A 95 -8.12 2.68 7.91
CA LEU A 95 -8.64 1.34 7.58
C LEU A 95 -8.79 1.15 6.06
N ASP A 96 -9.23 2.20 5.37
CA ASP A 96 -9.44 2.17 3.92
C ASP A 96 -8.14 2.02 3.10
N SER A 97 -6.98 2.35 3.68
CA SER A 97 -5.68 2.11 3.04
C SER A 97 -5.44 0.60 2.87
N LEU A 98 -5.75 -0.19 3.91
CA LEU A 98 -5.62 -1.65 3.88
C LEU A 98 -6.71 -2.29 3.00
N VAL A 99 -7.94 -1.79 3.09
CA VAL A 99 -9.06 -2.27 2.27
C VAL A 99 -8.81 -1.97 0.78
N SER A 100 -8.10 -0.90 0.44
CA SER A 100 -7.74 -0.57 -0.95
C SER A 100 -6.83 -1.62 -1.59
N PHE A 101 -5.93 -2.24 -0.83
CA PHE A 101 -5.09 -3.35 -1.30
C PHE A 101 -5.91 -4.62 -1.55
N LEU A 102 -6.83 -4.96 -0.63
CA LEU A 102 -7.73 -6.11 -0.79
C LEU A 102 -8.67 -5.92 -1.99
N LYS A 103 -9.23 -4.71 -2.13
CA LYS A 103 -10.06 -4.31 -3.27
C LYS A 103 -9.30 -4.44 -4.59
N LEU A 104 -8.04 -3.99 -4.64
CA LEU A 104 -7.20 -4.12 -5.83
C LEU A 104 -6.98 -5.59 -6.20
N SER A 105 -6.60 -6.42 -5.23
CA SER A 105 -6.34 -7.85 -5.42
C SER A 105 -7.60 -8.57 -5.93
N HIS A 106 -8.75 -8.29 -5.32
CA HIS A 106 -10.03 -8.86 -5.73
C HIS A 106 -10.41 -8.42 -7.15
N ASN A 107 -10.33 -7.12 -7.46
CA ASN A 107 -10.69 -6.60 -8.78
C ASN A 107 -9.79 -7.18 -9.88
N TYR A 108 -8.49 -7.31 -9.60
CA TYR A 108 -7.54 -7.93 -10.50
C TYR A 108 -7.95 -9.37 -10.84
N TRP A 109 -8.16 -10.20 -9.82
CA TRP A 109 -8.60 -11.59 -10.01
C TRP A 109 -9.96 -11.67 -10.72
N SER A 110 -10.95 -10.87 -10.31
CA SER A 110 -12.30 -10.90 -10.85
C SER A 110 -12.34 -10.62 -12.36
N ASN A 111 -11.48 -9.72 -12.85
CA ASN A 111 -11.41 -9.34 -14.27
C ASN A 111 -10.46 -10.23 -15.11
N THR A 112 -9.35 -10.68 -14.53
CA THR A 112 -8.31 -11.41 -15.28
C THR A 112 -8.37 -12.93 -15.12
N LYS A 113 -9.01 -13.41 -14.05
CA LYS A 113 -8.95 -14.79 -13.55
C LYS A 113 -7.53 -15.30 -13.25
N ASP A 114 -6.58 -14.38 -13.10
CA ASP A 114 -5.22 -14.68 -12.69
C ASP A 114 -5.13 -14.71 -11.15
N ASP A 115 -4.78 -15.88 -10.62
CA ASP A 115 -4.70 -16.20 -9.20
C ASP A 115 -3.26 -16.38 -8.71
N ARG A 116 -2.25 -16.06 -9.53
CA ARG A 116 -0.82 -16.25 -9.20
C ARG A 116 -0.42 -15.59 -7.87
N PHE A 117 -1.06 -14.48 -7.50
CA PHE A 117 -0.78 -13.78 -6.24
C PHE A 117 -1.24 -14.56 -4.99
N LEU A 118 -2.22 -15.47 -5.10
CA LEU A 118 -2.76 -16.20 -3.95
C LEU A 118 -1.76 -17.18 -3.32
N THR A 119 -0.81 -17.67 -4.11
CA THR A 119 0.29 -18.54 -3.63
C THR A 119 1.57 -17.76 -3.33
N ASN A 120 1.57 -16.45 -3.53
CA ASN A 120 2.71 -15.60 -3.28
C ASN A 120 2.86 -15.32 -1.77
N LYS A 121 4.04 -15.63 -1.23
CA LYS A 121 4.33 -15.47 0.22
C LYS A 121 4.19 -14.03 0.71
N ILE A 122 4.63 -13.05 -0.07
CA ILE A 122 4.58 -11.62 0.29
C ILE A 122 3.12 -11.16 0.36
N TRP A 123 2.29 -11.59 -0.59
CA TRP A 123 0.87 -11.26 -0.56
C TRP A 123 0.18 -11.88 0.66
N LEU A 124 0.44 -13.15 0.96
CA LEU A 124 -0.12 -13.83 2.13
C LEU A 124 0.31 -13.17 3.45
N GLU A 125 1.59 -12.80 3.57
CA GLU A 125 2.13 -12.11 4.75
C GLU A 125 1.50 -10.72 4.93
N ALA A 126 1.27 -9.99 3.84
CA ALA A 126 0.55 -8.71 3.89
C ALA A 126 -0.90 -8.90 4.35
N VAL A 127 -1.60 -9.92 3.87
CA VAL A 127 -2.97 -10.23 4.32
C VAL A 127 -3.00 -10.60 5.80
N ASN A 128 -2.07 -11.44 6.27
CA ASN A 128 -1.96 -11.74 7.70
C ASN A 128 -1.72 -10.47 8.52
N SER A 129 -0.81 -9.60 8.05
CA SER A 129 -0.53 -8.32 8.71
C SER A 129 -1.77 -7.41 8.78
N ILE A 130 -2.63 -7.43 7.76
CA ILE A 130 -3.91 -6.72 7.73
C ILE A 130 -4.89 -7.30 8.75
N LEU A 131 -5.04 -8.62 8.79
CA LEU A 131 -5.96 -9.28 9.72
C LEU A 131 -5.54 -9.03 11.17
N ASP A 132 -4.24 -9.18 11.46
CA ASP A 132 -3.67 -8.93 12.78
C ASP A 132 -3.93 -7.49 13.24
N ILE A 133 -3.76 -6.49 12.36
CA ILE A 133 -4.01 -5.10 12.74
C ILE A 133 -5.50 -4.80 12.86
N MET A 134 -6.34 -5.36 12.00
CA MET A 134 -7.80 -5.20 12.11
C MET A 134 -8.31 -5.76 13.44
N GLU A 135 -7.80 -6.90 13.89
CA GLU A 135 -8.13 -7.47 15.20
C GLU A 135 -7.64 -6.58 16.35
N LYS A 136 -6.39 -6.10 16.29
CA LYS A 136 -5.84 -5.17 17.31
C LYS A 136 -6.65 -3.88 17.42
N GLN A 137 -7.18 -3.37 16.31
CA GLN A 137 -7.97 -2.13 16.29
C GLN A 137 -9.43 -2.33 16.71
N GLN A 138 -9.83 -3.55 17.09
CA GLN A 138 -11.10 -3.81 17.77
C GLN A 138 -11.02 -3.58 19.29
N LEU A 139 -9.81 -3.46 19.85
CA LEU A 139 -9.63 -3.24 21.29
C LEU A 139 -10.25 -1.90 21.70
N GLY A 140 -11.12 -1.95 22.71
CA GLY A 140 -11.61 -0.76 23.37
C GLY A 140 -10.53 -0.14 24.27
N THR A 141 -10.71 1.12 24.65
CA THR A 141 -9.77 1.89 25.48
C THR A 141 -9.36 1.13 26.76
N MET A 142 -10.28 0.45 27.43
CA MET A 142 -9.99 -0.27 28.68
C MET A 142 -9.23 -1.59 28.47
N GLN A 143 -9.25 -2.14 27.24
CA GLN A 143 -8.49 -3.34 26.90
C GLN A 143 -7.07 -2.97 26.45
N GLU A 144 -6.92 -1.79 25.82
CA GLU A 144 -5.62 -1.25 25.40
C GLU A 144 -4.82 -0.68 26.59
N PHE A 145 -5.49 0.04 27.50
CA PHE A 145 -4.85 0.68 28.64
C PHE A 145 -5.24 -0.03 29.95
N LYS A 146 -4.24 -0.53 30.70
CA LYS A 146 -4.45 -1.14 32.03
C LYS A 146 -4.94 -0.15 33.11
N ASN A 147 -4.79 1.16 32.87
CA ASN A 147 -5.26 2.25 33.73
C ASN A 147 -6.24 3.13 32.93
N GLU A 148 -7.17 3.83 33.59
CA GLU A 148 -8.07 4.79 32.93
C GLU A 148 -7.26 5.81 32.11
N ALA A 149 -7.27 5.65 30.78
CA ALA A 149 -6.45 6.45 29.88
C ALA A 149 -6.92 7.92 29.82
N TYR A 150 -8.23 8.15 30.02
CA TYR A 150 -8.84 9.47 29.97
C TYR A 150 -9.98 9.54 30.98
N LYS A 151 -9.91 10.49 31.92
CA LYS A 151 -11.08 10.95 32.68
C LYS A 151 -11.69 12.12 31.93
N PHE A 152 -12.91 11.95 31.43
CA PHE A 152 -13.72 13.09 31.00
C PHE A 152 -14.28 13.74 32.26
N SER A 153 -13.68 14.86 32.67
CA SER A 153 -14.17 15.72 33.74
C SER A 153 -15.27 16.63 33.26
#